data_AF-D5UFT7-F1
#
_entry.id   AF-D5UFT7-F1
#
_cell.length_a   1.000
_cell.length_b   1.000
_cell.length_c   1.000
_cell.angle_alpha   90.00
_cell.angle_beta   90.00
_cell.angle_gamma   90.00
#
_symmetry.space_group_name_H-M   'P 1'
#
loop_
_entity.id
_entity.type
_entity.pdbx_description
1 polymer ?
#
loop_
_entity_poly.entity_id
_entity_poly.type
_entity_poly.pdbx_seq_one_letter_code
_entity_poly.pdbx_strand_id
1 'polypeptide(L)'
;MGVKAVVTGVVALGLVAVGAVVADGFARSSAEDDAAALLAQQLDVEGTPQVRIDGFPFLTQLAARSLDDVHATATRVTLEGLAVTDVVVDATDVTLDPPHRAGTARLQATVPASSVQQVVEARADLEVAVDGDVLRAAGDLFGIPLTVALVPRVADGRMLVDVQEVTLGAGTLRLEELPGDVAERLVGIEVPLDGLPDGVRLEDAVVVPDGVRFTATGTDVALEVVP
;
A
#
# COMPACT_ATOMS: atom_id res chain seq x y z
N MET A 1 29.03 29.27 -47.95
CA MET A 1 28.67 27.85 -47.72
C MET A 1 28.34 27.53 -46.25
N GLY A 2 28.64 28.40 -45.27
CA GLY A 2 28.45 28.10 -43.84
C GLY A 2 27.00 28.01 -43.35
N VAL A 3 26.11 28.93 -43.74
CA VAL A 3 24.74 28.99 -43.17
C VAL A 3 23.89 27.78 -43.56
N LYS A 4 23.94 27.32 -44.81
CA LYS A 4 23.16 26.16 -45.26
C LYS A 4 23.63 24.86 -44.59
N ALA A 5 24.93 24.67 -44.44
CA ALA A 5 25.48 23.50 -43.75
C ALA A 5 25.14 23.50 -42.25
N VAL A 6 25.17 24.67 -41.60
CA VAL A 6 24.76 24.84 -40.20
C VAL A 6 23.26 24.55 -40.04
N VAL A 7 22.41 25.10 -40.92
CA VAL A 7 20.95 24.86 -40.88
C VAL A 7 20.63 23.38 -41.11
N THR A 8 21.25 22.71 -42.09
CA THR A 8 21.06 21.28 -42.32
C THR A 8 21.53 20.44 -41.12
N GLY A 9 22.66 20.78 -40.50
CA GLY A 9 23.16 20.10 -39.31
C GLY A 9 22.22 20.24 -38.10
N VAL A 10 21.70 21.43 -37.85
CA VAL A 10 20.74 21.69 -36.76
C VAL A 10 19.43 20.94 -36.98
N VAL A 11 18.91 20.93 -38.21
CA VAL A 11 17.68 20.18 -38.56
C VAL A 11 17.88 18.68 -38.40
N ALA A 12 19.00 18.14 -38.86
CA ALA A 12 19.32 16.72 -38.70
C ALA A 12 19.44 16.33 -37.22
N LEU A 13 20.14 17.14 -36.40
CA LEU A 13 20.26 16.92 -34.97
C LEU A 13 18.89 16.99 -34.28
N GLY A 14 18.04 17.95 -34.67
CA GLY A 14 16.68 18.07 -34.17
C GLY A 14 15.82 16.85 -34.51
N LEU A 15 15.92 16.31 -35.73
CA LEU A 15 15.20 15.10 -36.13
C LEU A 15 15.68 13.86 -35.36
N VAL A 16 16.98 13.73 -35.14
CA VAL A 16 17.53 12.65 -34.30
C VAL A 16 17.06 12.79 -32.86
N ALA A 17 17.06 14.01 -32.30
CA ALA A 17 16.57 14.26 -30.96
C ALA A 17 15.07 13.93 -30.82
N VAL A 18 14.24 14.34 -31.78
CA VAL A 18 12.81 14.00 -31.82
C VAL A 18 12.61 12.49 -31.95
N GLY A 19 13.35 11.84 -32.85
CA GLY A 19 13.29 10.38 -33.01
C GLY A 19 13.69 9.63 -31.74
N ALA A 20 14.72 10.10 -31.04
CA ALA A 20 15.15 9.54 -29.75
C ALA A 20 14.07 9.70 -28.68
N VAL A 21 13.41 10.86 -28.58
CA VAL A 21 12.29 11.08 -27.63
C VAL A 21 11.13 10.13 -27.91
N VAL A 22 10.79 9.92 -29.19
CA VAL A 22 9.70 8.99 -29.57
C VAL A 22 10.07 7.54 -29.24
N ALA A 23 11.29 7.12 -29.55
CA ALA A 23 11.77 5.78 -29.23
C ALA A 23 11.82 5.54 -27.71
N ASP A 24 12.24 6.54 -26.95
CA ASP A 24 12.27 6.52 -25.48
C ASP A 24 10.87 6.30 -24.89
N GLY A 25 9.88 7.06 -25.36
CA GLY A 25 8.49 6.93 -24.92
C GLY A 25 7.89 5.55 -25.23
N PHE A 26 8.19 4.98 -26.40
CA PHE A 26 7.72 3.64 -26.77
C PHE A 26 8.37 2.53 -25.93
N ALA A 27 9.68 2.65 -25.68
CA ALA A 27 10.39 1.71 -24.82
C ALA A 27 9.84 1.73 -23.39
N ARG A 28 9.55 2.93 -22.86
CA ARG A 28 8.91 3.09 -21.55
C ARG A 28 7.54 2.42 -21.51
N SER A 29 6.64 2.71 -22.46
CA SER A 29 5.29 2.14 -22.43
C SER A 29 5.31 0.61 -22.53
N SER A 30 6.21 0.04 -23.34
CA SER A 30 6.38 -1.41 -23.41
C SER A 30 6.86 -1.99 -22.08
N ALA A 31 7.79 -1.32 -21.39
CA ALA A 31 8.28 -1.78 -20.09
C ALA A 31 7.21 -1.67 -18.99
N GLU A 32 6.38 -0.64 -19.02
CA GLU A 32 5.23 -0.47 -18.13
C GLU A 32 4.22 -1.62 -18.31
N ASP A 33 3.88 -1.95 -19.56
CA ASP A 33 2.96 -3.05 -19.90
C ASP A 33 3.55 -4.41 -19.45
N ASP A 34 4.83 -4.66 -19.71
CA ASP A 34 5.52 -5.89 -19.30
C ASP A 34 5.56 -6.02 -17.77
N ALA A 35 5.84 -4.92 -17.05
CA ALA A 35 5.84 -4.89 -15.60
C ALA A 35 4.44 -5.16 -15.01
N ALA A 36 3.39 -4.55 -15.57
CA ALA A 36 2.02 -4.82 -15.19
C ALA A 36 1.63 -6.29 -15.42
N ALA A 37 2.04 -6.86 -16.56
CA ALA A 37 1.81 -8.27 -16.87
C ALA A 37 2.54 -9.21 -15.91
N LEU A 38 3.75 -8.86 -15.45
CA LEU A 38 4.48 -9.64 -14.45
C LEU A 38 3.80 -9.59 -13.08
N LEU A 39 3.35 -8.41 -12.64
CA LEU A 39 2.58 -8.27 -11.39
C LEU A 39 1.30 -9.12 -11.42
N ALA A 40 0.57 -9.12 -12.53
CA ALA A 40 -0.63 -9.94 -12.69
C ALA A 40 -0.36 -11.45 -12.72
N GLN A 41 0.87 -11.88 -13.01
CA GLN A 41 1.27 -13.29 -13.00
C GLN A 41 1.75 -13.76 -11.62
N GLN A 42 2.41 -12.88 -10.86
CA GLN A 42 3.01 -13.22 -9.57
C GLN A 42 2.06 -13.00 -8.40
N LEU A 43 1.11 -12.09 -8.55
CA LEU A 43 0.14 -11.74 -7.51
C LEU A 43 -1.25 -12.19 -7.93
N ASP A 44 -2.07 -12.59 -6.96
CA ASP A 44 -3.49 -12.82 -7.18
C ASP A 44 -4.23 -11.49 -7.27
N VAL A 45 -4.18 -10.86 -8.45
CA VAL A 45 -4.78 -9.55 -8.73
C VAL A 45 -6.13 -9.73 -9.40
N GLU A 46 -7.17 -9.08 -8.88
CA GLU A 46 -8.44 -8.96 -9.58
C GLU A 46 -8.41 -7.75 -10.50
N GLY A 47 -8.47 -7.99 -11.81
CA GLY A 47 -8.38 -6.96 -12.85
C GLY A 47 -6.98 -6.82 -13.43
N THR A 48 -6.65 -5.64 -13.96
CA THR A 48 -5.34 -5.36 -14.56
C THR A 48 -4.61 -4.34 -13.70
N PRO A 49 -3.46 -4.69 -13.09
CA PRO A 49 -2.63 -3.72 -12.40
C PRO A 49 -2.06 -2.72 -13.40
N GLN A 50 -1.71 -1.53 -12.93
CA GLN A 50 -1.08 -0.50 -13.75
C GLN A 50 0.29 -0.19 -13.17
N VAL A 51 1.27 -0.01 -14.06
CA VAL A 51 2.61 0.45 -13.70
C VAL A 51 2.91 1.67 -14.54
N ARG A 52 3.53 2.68 -13.94
CA ARG A 52 4.04 3.87 -14.58
C ARG A 52 5.47 4.07 -14.14
N ILE A 53 6.34 4.31 -15.11
CA ILE A 53 7.75 4.59 -14.88
C ILE A 53 7.98 6.04 -15.26
N ASP A 54 8.18 6.88 -14.27
CA ASP A 54 8.44 8.30 -14.49
C ASP A 54 9.94 8.55 -14.76
N GLY A 55 10.26 9.80 -15.07
CA GLY A 55 11.61 10.21 -15.47
C GLY A 55 11.88 10.14 -16.98
N PHE A 56 12.78 11.00 -17.45
CA PHE A 56 13.10 11.16 -18.87
C PHE A 56 14.58 11.54 -19.06
N PRO A 57 15.32 10.90 -19.99
CA PRO A 57 14.89 9.80 -20.87
C PRO A 57 14.93 8.42 -20.19
N PHE A 58 13.88 7.62 -20.36
CA PHE A 58 13.78 6.24 -19.84
C PHE A 58 14.96 5.35 -20.25
N LEU A 59 15.41 5.41 -21.51
CA LEU A 59 16.52 4.61 -22.00
C LEU A 59 17.85 4.94 -21.30
N THR A 60 17.99 6.17 -20.79
CA THR A 60 19.16 6.57 -20.00
C THR A 60 19.12 5.95 -18.61
N GLN A 61 17.94 5.95 -17.98
CA GLN A 61 17.69 5.28 -16.71
C GLN A 61 17.93 3.76 -16.82
N LEU A 62 17.40 3.13 -17.86
CA LEU A 62 17.60 1.72 -18.15
C LEU A 62 19.10 1.38 -18.35
N ALA A 63 19.84 2.23 -19.08
CA ALA A 63 21.28 2.08 -19.23
C ALA A 63 22.04 2.27 -17.91
N ALA A 64 21.54 3.14 -17.03
CA ALA A 64 22.06 3.35 -15.68
C ALA A 64 21.64 2.25 -14.68
N ARG A 65 20.79 1.29 -15.07
CA ARG A 65 20.26 0.21 -14.22
C ARG A 65 19.50 0.71 -13.00
N SER A 66 18.91 1.91 -13.09
CA SER A 66 18.17 2.54 -11.99
C SER A 66 16.98 3.29 -12.58
N LEU A 67 15.79 3.09 -12.02
CA LEU A 67 14.60 3.87 -12.34
C LEU A 67 14.37 4.90 -11.23
N ASP A 68 14.17 6.15 -11.62
CA ASP A 68 14.04 7.26 -10.69
C ASP A 68 12.74 7.14 -9.90
N ASP A 69 11.61 6.94 -10.58
CA ASP A 69 10.28 6.92 -10.00
C ASP A 69 9.42 5.82 -10.65
N VAL A 70 8.85 4.95 -9.84
CA VAL A 70 7.96 3.87 -10.27
C VAL A 70 6.68 3.92 -9.45
N HIS A 71 5.55 4.01 -10.13
CA HIS A 71 4.23 4.04 -9.54
C HIS A 71 3.43 2.82 -10.00
N ALA A 72 2.95 2.00 -9.07
CA ALA A 72 2.13 0.84 -9.35
C ALA A 72 0.79 0.91 -8.60
N THR A 73 -0.29 0.49 -9.27
CA THR A 73 -1.62 0.44 -8.66
C THR A 73 -2.33 -0.86 -8.98
N ALA A 74 -3.09 -1.40 -8.02
CA ALA A 74 -3.97 -2.53 -8.22
C ALA A 74 -5.30 -2.32 -7.49
N THR A 75 -6.41 -2.64 -8.15
CA THR A 75 -7.75 -2.45 -7.59
C THR A 75 -8.00 -3.41 -6.42
N ARG A 76 -7.62 -4.68 -6.58
CA ARG A 76 -7.68 -5.69 -5.53
C ARG A 76 -6.58 -6.72 -5.72
N VAL A 77 -5.94 -7.10 -4.62
CA VAL A 77 -4.93 -8.14 -4.53
C VAL A 77 -5.29 -9.06 -3.36
N THR A 78 -5.17 -10.36 -3.52
CA THR A 78 -5.25 -11.31 -2.41
C THR A 78 -3.84 -11.55 -1.86
N LEU A 79 -3.63 -11.23 -0.58
CA LEU A 79 -2.38 -11.48 0.14
C LEU A 79 -2.68 -12.41 1.30
N GLU A 80 -2.01 -13.56 1.35
CA GLU A 80 -2.20 -14.58 2.40
C GLU A 80 -3.67 -15.01 2.62
N GLY A 81 -4.47 -14.98 1.55
CA GLY A 81 -5.90 -15.30 1.60
C GLY A 81 -6.81 -14.15 2.03
N LEU A 82 -6.26 -12.97 2.33
CA LEU A 82 -7.01 -11.75 2.63
C LEU A 82 -7.06 -10.83 1.41
N ALA A 83 -8.25 -10.31 1.11
CA ALA A 83 -8.40 -9.32 0.07
C ALA A 83 -7.88 -7.97 0.58
N VAL A 84 -7.14 -7.28 -0.29
CA VAL A 84 -6.65 -5.92 -0.08
C VAL A 84 -7.01 -5.12 -1.31
N THR A 85 -7.62 -3.95 -1.14
CA THR A 85 -8.10 -3.08 -2.22
C THR A 85 -7.39 -1.74 -2.25
N ASP A 86 -7.53 -1.01 -3.35
CA ASP A 86 -6.94 0.33 -3.53
C ASP A 86 -5.44 0.36 -3.24
N VAL A 87 -4.73 -0.64 -3.77
CA VAL A 87 -3.29 -0.79 -3.57
C VAL A 87 -2.58 0.23 -4.45
N VAL A 88 -1.76 1.07 -3.83
CA VAL A 88 -0.91 2.08 -4.46
C VAL A 88 0.49 1.94 -3.90
N VAL A 89 1.47 1.81 -4.78
CA VAL A 89 2.89 1.71 -4.44
C VAL A 89 3.65 2.77 -5.23
N ASP A 90 4.38 3.60 -4.50
CA ASP A 90 5.34 4.54 -5.05
C ASP A 90 6.73 4.09 -4.61
N ALA A 91 7.65 3.94 -5.55
CA ALA A 91 9.04 3.58 -5.29
C ALA A 91 9.98 4.53 -6.02
N THR A 92 11.06 4.92 -5.35
CA THR A 92 12.07 5.85 -5.87
C THR A 92 13.44 5.17 -5.81
N ASP A 93 14.32 5.49 -6.77
CA ASP A 93 15.66 4.91 -6.89
C ASP A 93 15.61 3.37 -6.94
N VAL A 94 14.83 2.83 -7.88
CA VAL A 94 14.62 1.39 -8.05
C VAL A 94 15.79 0.77 -8.83
N THR A 95 16.57 -0.08 -8.17
CA THR A 95 17.70 -0.77 -8.81
C THR A 95 17.22 -1.96 -9.65
N LEU A 96 17.72 -2.04 -10.88
CA LEU A 96 17.42 -3.14 -11.81
C LEU A 96 18.43 -4.28 -11.74
N ASP A 97 19.54 -4.09 -11.02
CA ASP A 97 20.53 -5.12 -10.75
C ASP A 97 20.25 -5.81 -9.41
N PRO A 98 20.42 -7.14 -9.30
CA PRO A 98 20.34 -7.82 -8.02
C PRO A 98 21.42 -7.33 -7.03
N PRO A 99 21.08 -7.12 -5.76
CA PRO A 99 19.73 -7.20 -5.18
C PRO A 99 18.85 -6.03 -5.60
N HIS A 100 17.62 -6.33 -6.04
CA HIS A 100 16.62 -5.31 -6.40
C HIS A 100 16.14 -4.60 -5.14
N ARG A 101 16.27 -3.27 -5.14
CA ARG A 101 15.96 -2.42 -3.99
C ARG A 101 15.30 -1.13 -4.47
N ALA A 102 14.48 -0.54 -3.61
CA ALA A 102 14.04 0.83 -3.75
C ALA A 102 14.72 1.69 -2.68
N GLY A 103 15.30 2.82 -3.07
CA GLY A 103 15.88 3.77 -2.13
C GLY A 103 14.83 4.26 -1.12
N THR A 104 13.64 4.58 -1.61
CA THR A 104 12.44 4.81 -0.79
C THR A 104 11.22 4.14 -1.39
N ALA A 105 10.31 3.68 -0.54
CA ALA A 105 9.01 3.19 -0.98
C ALA A 105 7.89 3.69 -0.07
N ARG A 106 6.71 3.91 -0.66
CA ARG A 106 5.47 4.22 0.03
C ARG A 106 4.39 3.27 -0.49
N LEU A 107 3.68 2.64 0.44
CA LEU A 107 2.55 1.76 0.17
C LEU A 107 1.32 2.36 0.82
N GLN A 108 0.22 2.43 0.08
CA GLN A 108 -1.11 2.66 0.60
C GLN A 108 -2.01 1.52 0.15
N ALA A 109 -2.81 0.99 1.07
CA ALA A 109 -3.75 -0.08 0.75
C ALA A 109 -4.92 -0.09 1.74
N THR A 110 -6.07 -0.56 1.30
CA THR A 110 -7.28 -0.69 2.12
C THR A 110 -7.57 -2.17 2.37
N VAL A 111 -7.67 -2.61 3.62
CA VAL A 111 -8.19 -3.92 3.97
C VAL A 111 -9.71 -3.78 4.13
N PRO A 112 -10.52 -4.43 3.27
CA PRO A 112 -11.97 -4.32 3.34
C PRO A 112 -12.53 -4.82 4.67
N ALA A 113 -13.66 -4.28 5.09
CA ALA A 113 -14.36 -4.74 6.31
C ALA A 113 -14.62 -6.26 6.30
N SER A 114 -14.87 -6.87 5.14
CA SER A 114 -15.04 -8.32 4.99
C SER A 114 -13.77 -9.12 5.26
N SER A 115 -12.59 -8.56 5.00
CA SER A 115 -11.32 -9.20 5.34
C SER A 115 -10.97 -9.00 6.81
N VAL A 116 -11.28 -7.83 7.38
CA VAL A 116 -11.21 -7.63 8.84
C VAL A 116 -12.13 -8.62 9.56
N GLN A 117 -13.36 -8.81 9.05
CA GLN A 117 -14.33 -9.77 9.60
C GLN A 117 -13.75 -11.19 9.66
N GLN A 118 -13.14 -11.67 8.58
CA GLN A 118 -12.52 -13.00 8.54
C GLN A 118 -11.44 -13.18 9.63
N VAL A 119 -10.62 -12.16 9.86
CA VAL A 119 -9.55 -12.18 10.86
C VAL A 119 -10.11 -12.16 12.29
N VAL A 120 -11.23 -11.44 12.50
CA VAL A 120 -11.91 -11.37 13.80
C VAL A 120 -12.69 -12.65 14.09
N GLU A 121 -13.49 -13.16 13.15
CA GLU A 121 -14.24 -14.42 13.28
C GLU A 121 -13.35 -15.61 13.62
N ALA A 122 -12.13 -15.63 13.08
CA ALA A 122 -11.15 -16.66 13.39
C ALA A 122 -10.70 -16.67 14.87
N ARG A 123 -10.93 -15.59 15.62
CA ARG A 123 -10.52 -15.42 17.02
C ARG A 123 -11.69 -15.25 17.99
N ALA A 124 -12.78 -14.62 17.55
CA ALA A 124 -13.95 -14.31 18.37
C ALA A 124 -15.22 -14.26 17.51
N ASP A 125 -16.35 -14.66 18.08
CA ASP A 125 -17.67 -14.60 17.43
C ASP A 125 -18.24 -13.18 17.50
N LEU A 126 -17.63 -12.27 16.72
CA LEU A 126 -17.99 -10.86 16.63
C LEU A 126 -18.20 -10.47 15.16
N GLU A 127 -19.27 -9.73 14.90
CA GLU A 127 -19.54 -9.06 13.63
C GLU A 127 -18.92 -7.67 13.62
N VAL A 128 -18.10 -7.39 12.62
CA VAL A 128 -17.37 -6.14 12.43
C VAL A 128 -17.97 -5.36 11.27
N ALA A 129 -18.29 -4.11 11.52
CA ALA A 129 -18.74 -3.17 10.51
C ALA A 129 -18.00 -1.83 10.66
N VAL A 130 -17.90 -1.08 9.57
CA VAL A 130 -17.46 0.32 9.62
C VAL A 130 -18.64 1.19 10.05
N ASP A 131 -18.44 2.01 11.08
CA ASP A 131 -19.41 2.99 11.56
C ASP A 131 -18.74 4.36 11.65
N GLY A 132 -18.91 5.18 10.61
CA GLY A 132 -18.23 6.47 10.52
C GLY A 132 -16.71 6.32 10.42
N ASP A 133 -16.00 6.78 11.44
CA ASP A 133 -14.54 6.74 11.58
C ASP A 133 -14.02 5.65 12.52
N VAL A 134 -14.89 4.74 12.96
CA VAL A 134 -14.53 3.62 13.84
C VAL A 134 -14.96 2.27 13.26
N LEU A 135 -14.26 1.21 13.68
CA LEU A 135 -14.71 -0.16 13.47
C LEU A 135 -15.60 -0.56 14.65
N ARG A 136 -16.85 -0.96 14.37
CA ARG A 136 -17.78 -1.45 15.38
C ARG A 136 -17.82 -2.97 15.34
N ALA A 137 -17.37 -3.61 16.42
CA ALA A 137 -17.48 -5.05 16.61
C ALA A 137 -18.67 -5.36 17.54
N ALA A 138 -19.60 -6.19 17.12
CA ALA A 138 -20.81 -6.54 17.86
C ALA A 138 -20.94 -8.06 18.02
N GLY A 139 -21.43 -8.53 19.16
CA GLY A 139 -21.69 -9.95 19.38
C GLY A 139 -22.39 -10.22 20.70
N ASP A 140 -22.30 -11.45 21.17
CA ASP A 140 -22.90 -11.89 22.44
C ASP A 140 -21.82 -12.36 23.42
N LEU A 141 -21.85 -11.82 24.64
CA LEU A 141 -21.07 -12.33 25.76
C LEU A 141 -22.01 -12.84 26.86
N PHE A 142 -22.12 -14.16 26.97
CA PHE A 142 -22.94 -14.83 27.99
C PHE A 142 -24.43 -14.44 27.96
N GLY A 143 -25.00 -14.25 26.77
CA GLY A 143 -26.39 -13.82 26.58
C GLY A 143 -26.60 -12.31 26.72
N ILE A 144 -25.51 -11.54 26.81
CA ILE A 144 -25.54 -10.09 26.92
C ILE A 144 -24.97 -9.48 25.63
N PRO A 145 -25.73 -8.61 24.93
CA PRO A 145 -25.24 -7.91 23.75
C PRO A 145 -23.99 -7.11 24.08
N LEU A 146 -22.90 -7.36 23.39
CA LEU A 146 -21.65 -6.62 23.44
C LEU A 146 -21.49 -5.82 22.15
N THR A 147 -21.16 -4.54 22.28
CA THR A 147 -20.69 -3.71 21.17
C THR A 147 -19.42 -2.99 21.58
N VAL A 148 -18.39 -3.03 20.73
CA VAL A 148 -17.10 -2.40 20.95
C VAL A 148 -16.77 -1.48 19.79
N ALA A 149 -16.42 -0.23 20.08
CA ALA A 149 -15.87 0.70 19.10
C ALA A 149 -14.34 0.63 19.14
N LEU A 150 -13.74 0.30 18.00
CA LEU A 150 -12.32 0.06 17.81
C LEU A 150 -11.74 1.11 16.88
N VAL A 151 -10.62 1.70 17.28
CA VAL A 151 -9.89 2.69 16.48
C VAL A 151 -8.48 2.14 16.20
N PRO A 152 -8.13 1.91 14.93
CA PRO A 152 -6.77 1.54 14.55
C PRO A 152 -5.82 2.72 14.77
N ARG A 153 -4.58 2.40 15.14
CA ARG A 153 -3.51 3.37 15.42
C ARG A 153 -2.17 2.76 15.11
N VAL A 154 -1.21 3.59 14.74
CA VAL A 154 0.18 3.17 14.56
C VAL A 154 1.06 3.81 15.62
N ALA A 155 1.89 3.02 16.28
CA ALA A 155 2.92 3.52 17.19
C ALA A 155 4.20 2.70 17.07
N ASP A 156 5.34 3.38 16.93
CA ASP A 156 6.65 2.75 16.76
C ASP A 156 6.70 1.73 15.59
N GLY A 157 5.97 2.00 14.51
CA GLY A 157 5.88 1.10 13.35
C GLY A 157 5.01 -0.15 13.56
N ARG A 158 4.32 -0.26 14.70
CA ARG A 158 3.44 -1.36 15.04
C ARG A 158 1.97 -0.95 14.91
N MET A 159 1.15 -1.89 14.47
CA MET A 159 -0.29 -1.73 14.42
C MET A 159 -0.89 -1.99 15.80
N LEU A 160 -1.59 -0.99 16.31
CA LEU A 160 -2.32 -1.03 17.56
C LEU A 160 -3.81 -0.81 17.29
N VAL A 161 -4.63 -1.36 18.16
CA VAL A 161 -6.07 -1.09 18.19
C VAL A 161 -6.44 -0.61 19.58
N ASP A 162 -7.07 0.56 19.63
CA ASP A 162 -7.56 1.16 20.85
C ASP A 162 -9.07 0.96 20.94
N VAL A 163 -9.56 0.56 22.12
CA VAL A 163 -11.00 0.48 22.39
C VAL A 163 -11.49 1.84 22.87
N GLN A 164 -12.38 2.48 22.12
CA GLN A 164 -12.93 3.79 22.49
C GLN A 164 -14.17 3.66 23.39
N GLU A 165 -15.06 2.73 23.04
CA GLU A 165 -16.32 2.54 23.75
C GLU A 165 -16.66 1.05 23.84
N VAL A 166 -17.17 0.63 25.00
CA VAL A 166 -17.72 -0.71 25.21
C VAL A 166 -19.14 -0.57 25.73
N THR A 167 -20.10 -1.10 25.00
CA THR A 167 -21.50 -1.23 25.45
C THR A 167 -21.77 -2.70 25.73
N LEU A 168 -22.25 -2.99 26.95
CA LEU A 168 -22.63 -4.33 27.39
C LEU A 168 -24.07 -4.28 27.96
N GLY A 169 -25.02 -4.87 27.23
CA GLY A 169 -26.44 -4.82 27.55
C GLY A 169 -26.98 -3.38 27.47
N ALA A 170 -27.52 -2.86 28.58
CA ALA A 170 -28.02 -1.48 28.66
C ALA A 170 -26.97 -0.48 29.20
N GLY A 171 -25.78 -0.95 29.57
CA GLY A 171 -24.70 -0.11 30.07
C GLY A 171 -23.71 0.24 28.98
N THR A 172 -23.43 1.53 28.80
CA THR A 172 -22.31 2.02 27.99
C THR A 172 -21.20 2.46 28.93
N LEU A 173 -20.00 1.91 28.73
CA LEU A 173 -18.79 2.28 29.43
C LEU A 173 -17.84 2.91 28.42
N ARG A 174 -17.53 4.19 28.63
CA ARG A 174 -16.47 4.83 27.85
C ARG A 174 -15.12 4.58 28.49
N LEU A 175 -14.08 4.56 27.67
CA LEU A 175 -12.73 4.29 28.16
C LEU A 175 -12.31 5.31 29.24
N GLU A 176 -12.75 6.57 29.15
CA GLU A 176 -12.43 7.64 30.11
C GLU A 176 -13.09 7.45 31.49
N GLU A 177 -14.11 6.58 31.57
CA GLU A 177 -14.88 6.30 32.77
C GLU A 177 -14.36 5.07 33.53
N LEU A 178 -13.40 4.34 32.94
CA LEU A 178 -12.78 3.17 33.55
C LEU A 178 -11.65 3.55 34.51
N PRO A 179 -11.43 2.78 35.59
CA PRO A 179 -10.21 2.86 36.40
C PRO A 179 -8.97 2.73 35.51
N GLY A 180 -7.92 3.52 35.79
CA GLY A 180 -6.76 3.66 34.90
C GLY A 180 -6.06 2.34 34.55
N ASP A 181 -6.03 1.39 35.49
CA ASP A 181 -5.45 0.06 35.32
C ASP A 181 -6.23 -0.84 34.33
N VAL A 182 -7.53 -0.60 34.14
CA VAL A 182 -8.35 -1.30 33.14
C VAL A 182 -8.29 -0.59 31.80
N ALA A 183 -8.35 0.75 31.81
CA ALA A 183 -8.23 1.56 30.59
C ALA A 183 -6.90 1.30 29.86
N GLU A 184 -5.78 1.21 30.60
CA GLU A 184 -4.45 0.90 30.04
C GLU A 184 -4.37 -0.47 29.36
N ARG A 185 -5.23 -1.43 29.71
CA ARG A 185 -5.23 -2.79 29.14
C ARG A 185 -6.11 -2.93 27.90
N LEU A 186 -6.98 -1.95 27.65
CA LEU A 186 -7.91 -1.90 26.51
C LEU A 186 -7.39 -0.98 25.39
N VAL A 187 -6.23 -0.36 25.62
CA VAL A 187 -5.49 0.49 24.68
C VAL A 187 -4.24 -0.27 24.23
N GLY A 188 -3.85 -0.10 22.98
CA GLY A 188 -2.60 -0.64 22.47
C GLY A 188 -2.62 -2.14 22.26
N ILE A 189 -3.77 -2.71 21.88
CA ILE A 189 -3.83 -4.13 21.50
C ILE A 189 -3.03 -4.30 20.21
N GLU A 190 -1.86 -4.93 20.33
CA GLU A 190 -0.95 -5.12 19.21
C GLU A 190 -1.49 -6.17 18.25
N VAL A 191 -1.63 -5.78 16.98
CA VAL A 191 -1.97 -6.68 15.88
C VAL A 191 -0.68 -6.97 15.12
N PRO A 192 -0.18 -8.23 15.14
CA PRO A 192 1.01 -8.56 14.39
C PRO A 192 0.75 -8.38 12.90
N LEU A 193 1.63 -7.63 12.23
CA LEU A 193 1.66 -7.50 10.79
C LEU A 193 2.81 -8.35 10.26
N ASP A 194 2.46 -9.52 9.74
CA ASP A 194 3.41 -10.39 9.05
C ASP A 194 3.53 -9.95 7.58
N GLY A 195 4.67 -10.22 6.95
CA GLY A 195 4.86 -10.06 5.51
C GLY A 195 5.28 -8.67 5.00
N LEU A 196 5.63 -7.71 5.88
CA LEU A 196 6.26 -6.46 5.43
C LEU A 196 7.73 -6.70 5.05
N PRO A 197 8.20 -6.20 3.89
CA PRO A 197 9.61 -6.29 3.51
C PRO A 197 10.55 -5.59 4.47
N ASP A 198 11.79 -6.05 4.52
CA ASP A 198 12.87 -5.37 5.24
C ASP A 198 12.98 -3.90 4.80
N GLY A 199 13.09 -3.01 5.77
CA GLY A 199 13.17 -1.55 5.54
C GLY A 199 11.82 -0.85 5.48
N VAL A 200 10.68 -1.56 5.47
CA VAL A 200 9.33 -1.01 5.52
C VAL A 200 8.81 -0.95 6.95
N ARG A 201 8.16 0.16 7.31
CA ARG A 201 7.46 0.36 8.58
C ARG A 201 6.07 0.93 8.33
N LEU A 202 5.13 0.51 9.16
CA LEU A 202 3.81 1.13 9.15
C LEU A 202 3.92 2.58 9.63
N GLU A 203 3.21 3.48 8.96
CA GLU A 203 3.18 4.91 9.28
C GLU A 203 1.81 5.32 9.82
N ASP A 204 0.73 4.84 9.20
CA ASP A 204 -0.63 5.25 9.55
C ASP A 204 -1.66 4.13 9.28
N ALA A 205 -2.76 4.17 10.01
CA ALA A 205 -3.89 3.26 9.88
C ALA A 205 -5.18 3.98 10.27
N VAL A 206 -6.09 4.15 9.31
CA VAL A 206 -7.32 4.93 9.46
C VAL A 206 -8.52 4.16 8.96
N VAL A 207 -9.67 4.30 9.63
CA VAL A 207 -10.93 3.73 9.14
C VAL A 207 -11.46 4.59 8.00
N VAL A 208 -11.85 3.92 6.92
CA VAL A 208 -12.49 4.51 5.74
C VAL A 208 -13.79 3.75 5.47
N PRO A 209 -14.74 4.30 4.68
CA PRO A 209 -16.04 3.65 4.46
C PRO A 209 -15.97 2.19 4.00
N ASP A 210 -14.92 1.82 3.27
CA ASP A 210 -14.74 0.48 2.72
C ASP A 210 -13.98 -0.49 3.66
N GLY A 211 -13.37 0.01 4.75
CA GLY A 211 -12.59 -0.82 5.68
C GLY A 211 -11.50 -0.03 6.43
N VAL A 212 -10.30 -0.58 6.53
CA VAL A 212 -9.15 0.11 7.16
C VAL A 212 -8.09 0.39 6.12
N ARG A 213 -7.73 1.66 5.95
CA ARG A 213 -6.66 2.10 5.08
C ARG A 213 -5.36 2.22 5.86
N PHE A 214 -4.32 1.58 5.35
CA PHE A 214 -2.99 1.59 5.90
C PHE A 214 -2.04 2.36 5.00
N THR A 215 -1.05 2.99 5.62
CA THR A 215 0.09 3.59 4.94
C THR A 215 1.36 3.03 5.55
N ALA A 216 2.26 2.53 4.71
CA ALA A 216 3.60 2.11 5.11
C ALA A 216 4.65 2.86 4.29
N THR A 217 5.79 3.13 4.90
CA THR A 217 6.94 3.76 4.24
C THR A 217 8.21 3.02 4.58
N GLY A 218 9.17 3.04 3.66
CA GLY A 218 10.45 2.40 3.87
C GLY A 218 11.60 3.08 3.17
N THR A 219 12.80 2.77 3.65
CA THR A 219 14.07 3.17 3.06
C THR A 219 14.92 1.93 2.83
N ASP A 220 15.63 1.88 1.71
CA ASP A 220 16.43 0.71 1.33
C ASP A 220 15.59 -0.59 1.36
N VAL A 221 14.43 -0.50 0.71
CA VAL A 221 13.41 -1.56 0.73
C VAL A 221 13.82 -2.68 -0.21
N ALA A 222 13.86 -3.90 0.29
CA ALA A 222 14.09 -5.08 -0.53
C ALA A 222 12.87 -5.35 -1.42
N LEU A 223 13.09 -5.41 -2.73
CA LEU A 223 12.07 -5.80 -3.70
C LEU A 223 12.22 -7.29 -3.96
N GLU A 224 11.65 -8.11 -3.08
CA GLU A 224 11.63 -9.55 -3.27
C GLU A 224 10.57 -9.91 -4.33
N VAL A 225 11.04 -10.55 -5.41
CA VAL A 225 10.16 -11.19 -6.37
C VAL A 225 9.69 -12.47 -5.71
N VAL A 226 8.41 -12.53 -5.33
CA VAL A 226 7.80 -13.77 -4.84
C VAL A 226 7.88 -14.79 -5.98
N PRO A 227 8.56 -15.95 -5.78
CA PRO A 227 8.76 -16.94 -6.83
C PRO A 227 7.48 -17.66 -7.26
#